data_AF-A0A6L6PSS2-F1
#
_entry.id   AF-A0A6L6PSS2-F1
#
_cell.length_a   1.000
_cell.length_b   1.000
_cell.length_c   1.000
_cell.angle_alpha   90.00
_cell.angle_beta   90.00
_cell.angle_gamma   90.00
#
_symmetry.space_group_name_H-M   'P 1'
#
loop_
_entity.id
_entity.type
_entity.pdbx_description
1 polymer ?
#
loop_
_entity_poly.entity_id
_entity_poly.type
_entity_poly.pdbx_seq_one_letter_code
_entity_poly.pdbx_strand_id
1 'polypeptide(L)'
;MRNATFITPAEAAYIAELSEHDINRAVDEHIVSQPFVAPGINSPISRLGAAFISFYYNAADVIPVKTRKAALESSIKRIAVAGKLEPALALKLSSKDSVFAPSLAKHIRAATTRSQELNVALRAISVSKDVMWGMPVFRGTRVLVETVVGSLEEGTSLALLKESYAFLTEDLVQAAKIYVQIYPLQRRAVRLAESHPNWHVTSIKTIYPTDNELAPAHRRVSVSKLGQDS
;
A
#
# COMPACT_ATOMS: atom_id res chain seq x y z
N MET A 1 -0.79 -11.76 -16.24
CA MET A 1 -0.38 -12.23 -14.89
C MET A 1 0.56 -11.18 -14.32
N ARG A 2 0.26 -10.58 -13.16
CA ARG A 2 1.19 -9.62 -12.52
C ARG A 2 2.48 -10.37 -12.16
N ASN A 3 3.65 -9.82 -12.50
CA ASN A 3 4.94 -10.45 -12.22
C ASN A 3 5.06 -10.69 -10.71
N ALA A 4 5.14 -11.96 -10.28
CA ALA A 4 5.15 -12.33 -8.86
C ALA A 4 6.28 -11.63 -8.08
N THR A 5 7.37 -11.25 -8.75
CA THR A 5 8.55 -10.64 -8.15
C THR A 5 8.34 -9.16 -7.80
N PHE A 6 7.67 -8.39 -8.66
CA PHE A 6 7.51 -6.93 -8.53
C PHE A 6 6.08 -6.55 -8.19
N ILE A 7 5.93 -5.65 -7.22
CA ILE A 7 4.68 -5.23 -6.60
C ILE A 7 4.59 -3.71 -6.59
N THR A 8 3.38 -3.20 -6.41
CA THR A 8 3.11 -1.76 -6.29
C THR A 8 3.68 -1.19 -4.99
N PRO A 9 3.90 0.14 -4.89
CA PRO A 9 4.34 0.78 -3.64
C PRO A 9 3.42 0.49 -2.45
N ALA A 10 2.09 0.51 -2.64
CA ALA A 10 1.13 0.17 -1.61
C ALA A 10 1.27 -1.28 -1.11
N GLU A 11 1.45 -2.24 -2.03
CA GLU A 11 1.74 -3.64 -1.67
C GLU A 11 3.09 -3.78 -0.95
N ALA A 12 4.11 -3.03 -1.38
CA ALA A 12 5.42 -3.02 -0.74
C ALA A 12 5.35 -2.42 0.67
N ALA A 13 4.55 -1.39 0.88
CA ALA A 13 4.29 -0.76 2.16
C ALA A 13 3.70 -1.77 3.17
N TYR A 14 2.70 -2.52 2.75
CA TYR A 14 2.14 -3.61 3.55
C TYR A 14 3.18 -4.69 3.91
N ILE A 15 3.97 -5.16 2.93
CA ILE A 15 4.99 -6.18 3.18
C ILE A 15 6.07 -5.68 4.15
N ALA A 16 6.48 -4.42 4.00
CA ALA A 16 7.55 -3.82 4.80
C ALA A 16 7.08 -3.34 6.19
N GLU A 17 5.76 -3.29 6.43
CA GLU A 17 5.14 -2.60 7.58
C GLU A 17 5.56 -1.13 7.68
N LEU A 18 5.46 -0.42 6.56
CA LEU A 18 5.78 1.00 6.48
C LEU A 18 4.64 1.75 5.80
N SER A 19 4.66 3.07 5.87
CA SER A 19 3.76 3.89 5.05
C SER A 19 4.18 3.86 3.58
N GLU A 20 3.24 4.05 2.66
CA GLU A 20 3.57 4.20 1.23
C GLU A 20 4.51 5.39 0.98
N HIS A 21 4.39 6.44 1.79
CA HIS A 21 5.31 7.57 1.79
C HIS A 21 6.76 7.14 2.11
N ASP A 22 6.97 6.33 3.15
CA ASP A 22 8.31 5.86 3.51
C ASP A 22 8.91 4.94 2.45
N ILE A 23 8.08 4.13 1.79
CA ILE A 23 8.49 3.31 0.65
C ILE A 23 8.97 4.19 -0.51
N ASN A 24 8.17 5.18 -0.91
CA ASN A 24 8.53 6.08 -2.01
C ASN A 24 9.79 6.87 -1.67
N ARG A 25 9.86 7.40 -0.44
CA ARG A 25 11.06 8.08 0.08
C ARG A 25 12.28 7.17 0.04
N ALA A 26 12.14 5.89 0.37
CA ALA A 26 13.25 4.95 0.34
C ALA A 26 13.79 4.68 -1.08
N VAL A 27 12.89 4.68 -2.07
CA VAL A 27 13.25 4.61 -3.49
C VAL A 27 13.94 5.90 -3.93
N ASP A 28 13.40 7.07 -3.57
CA ASP A 28 13.97 8.38 -3.91
C ASP A 28 15.36 8.58 -3.30
N GLU A 29 15.56 8.16 -2.06
CA GLU A 29 16.86 8.18 -1.36
C GLU A 29 17.81 7.05 -1.83
N HIS A 30 17.41 6.23 -2.80
CA HIS A 30 18.19 5.12 -3.35
C HIS A 30 18.64 4.10 -2.30
N ILE A 31 17.87 3.93 -1.21
CA ILE A 31 18.14 2.91 -0.17
C ILE A 31 18.11 1.51 -0.78
N VAL A 32 17.19 1.29 -1.70
CA VAL A 32 17.17 0.15 -2.61
C VAL A 32 17.10 0.68 -4.04
N SER A 33 17.89 0.09 -4.93
CA SER A 33 17.98 0.46 -6.34
C SER A 33 17.80 -0.78 -7.22
N GLN A 34 18.07 -0.68 -8.52
CA GLN A 34 18.17 -1.87 -9.37
C GLN A 34 19.12 -2.92 -8.76
N PRO A 35 18.79 -4.23 -8.85
CA PRO A 35 17.67 -4.85 -9.56
C PRO A 35 16.33 -4.88 -8.79
N PHE A 36 16.26 -4.31 -7.58
CA PHE A 36 15.08 -4.43 -6.71
C PHE A 36 13.96 -3.46 -7.05
N VAL A 37 14.24 -2.42 -7.83
CA VAL A 37 13.26 -1.44 -8.31
C VAL A 37 13.28 -1.50 -9.83
N ALA A 38 12.13 -1.74 -10.44
CA ALA A 38 11.99 -1.76 -11.89
C ALA A 38 11.72 -0.35 -12.42
N PRO A 39 12.25 0.03 -13.60
CA PRO A 39 11.88 1.28 -14.24
C PRO A 39 10.40 1.23 -14.68
N GLY A 40 9.62 2.26 -14.37
CA GLY A 40 8.22 2.35 -14.76
C GLY A 40 7.39 3.30 -13.91
N ILE A 41 6.10 3.38 -14.23
CA ILE A 41 5.13 4.18 -13.45
C ILE A 41 5.03 3.60 -12.04
N ASN A 42 5.08 4.47 -11.04
CA ASN A 42 5.09 4.13 -9.61
C ASN A 42 6.24 3.21 -9.18
N SER A 43 7.33 3.13 -9.96
CA SER A 43 8.58 2.43 -9.63
C SER A 43 8.37 1.07 -8.93
N PRO A 44 7.85 0.03 -9.63
CA PRO A 44 7.52 -1.24 -9.02
C PRO A 44 8.69 -1.83 -8.22
N ILE A 45 8.40 -2.30 -7.01
CA ILE A 45 9.41 -2.73 -6.05
C ILE A 45 9.35 -4.25 -5.95
N SER A 46 10.49 -4.90 -5.90
CA SER A 46 10.55 -6.34 -5.64
C SER A 46 10.13 -6.65 -4.20
N ARG A 47 9.52 -7.82 -3.97
CA ARG A 47 9.18 -8.27 -2.60
C ARG A 47 10.39 -8.32 -1.68
N LEU A 48 11.55 -8.69 -2.23
CA LEU A 48 12.81 -8.69 -1.50
C LEU A 48 13.32 -7.27 -1.23
N GLY A 49 13.12 -6.34 -2.16
CA GLY A 49 13.37 -4.91 -1.94
C GLY A 49 12.55 -4.35 -0.77
N ALA A 50 11.27 -4.71 -0.67
CA ALA A 50 10.42 -4.34 0.48
C ALA A 50 10.99 -4.87 1.81
N ALA A 51 11.53 -6.10 1.83
CA ALA A 51 12.19 -6.65 3.02
C ALA A 51 13.45 -5.88 3.42
N PHE A 52 14.23 -5.41 2.43
CA PHE A 52 15.42 -4.60 2.65
C PHE A 52 15.09 -3.20 3.16
N ILE A 53 14.04 -2.57 2.62
CA ILE A 53 13.55 -1.29 3.15
C ILE A 53 13.05 -1.48 4.59
N SER A 54 12.29 -2.55 4.87
CA SER A 54 11.85 -2.88 6.23
C SER A 54 13.02 -3.01 7.21
N PHE A 55 14.08 -3.73 6.84
CA PHE A 55 15.31 -3.79 7.64
C PHE A 55 15.95 -2.41 7.86
N TYR A 56 16.02 -1.57 6.82
CA TYR A 56 16.64 -0.25 6.93
C TYR A 56 15.94 0.67 7.93
N TYR A 57 14.61 0.69 7.93
CA TYR A 57 13.80 1.55 8.80
C TYR A 57 13.62 0.94 10.19
N ASN A 58 13.24 -0.35 10.28
CA ASN A 58 12.85 -0.97 11.54
C ASN A 58 14.05 -1.48 12.36
N ALA A 59 15.25 -1.59 11.78
CA ALA A 59 16.46 -1.84 12.55
C ALA A 59 17.13 -0.54 13.05
N ALA A 60 16.46 0.62 12.90
CA ALA A 60 17.07 1.91 13.17
C ALA A 60 17.50 2.12 14.62
N ASP A 61 16.75 1.55 15.56
CA ASP A 61 16.98 1.72 17.00
C ASP A 61 18.15 0.88 17.53
N VAL A 62 18.53 -0.18 16.79
CA VAL A 62 19.51 -1.18 17.25
C VAL A 62 20.81 -1.08 16.47
N ILE A 63 20.76 -0.66 15.19
CA ILE A 63 21.91 -0.72 14.28
C ILE A 63 22.18 0.67 13.72
N PRO A 64 23.41 1.22 13.83
CA PRO A 64 23.75 2.53 13.24
C PRO A 64 23.52 2.59 11.73
N VAL A 65 23.13 3.75 11.21
CA VAL A 65 22.81 3.97 9.79
C VAL A 65 23.91 3.48 8.85
N LYS A 66 25.18 3.79 9.16
CA LYS A 66 26.35 3.35 8.37
C LYS A 66 26.40 1.83 8.24
N THR A 67 26.14 1.12 9.33
CA THR A 67 26.16 -0.34 9.39
C THR A 67 24.98 -0.94 8.61
N ARG A 68 23.78 -0.34 8.69
CA ARG A 68 22.62 -0.77 7.90
C ARG A 68 22.88 -0.65 6.41
N LYS A 69 23.46 0.46 5.96
CA LYS A 69 23.85 0.67 4.55
C LYS A 69 24.87 -0.35 4.08
N ALA A 70 25.94 -0.58 4.86
CA ALA A 70 26.96 -1.58 4.51
C ALA A 70 26.38 -3.00 4.41
N ALA A 71 25.47 -3.37 5.33
CA ALA A 71 24.79 -4.66 5.31
C ALA A 71 23.93 -4.86 4.06
N LEU A 72 23.17 -3.82 3.69
CA LEU A 72 22.36 -3.81 2.47
C LEU A 72 23.24 -3.89 1.23
N GLU A 73 24.28 -3.07 1.11
CA GLU A 73 25.19 -3.08 -0.04
C GLU A 73 25.86 -4.44 -0.25
N SER A 74 26.35 -5.07 0.83
CA SER A 74 26.91 -6.43 0.78
C SER A 74 25.88 -7.43 0.24
N SER A 75 24.66 -7.39 0.78
CA SER A 75 23.59 -8.30 0.40
C SER A 75 23.14 -8.08 -1.05
N ILE A 76 22.97 -6.83 -1.46
CA ILE A 76 22.59 -6.41 -2.81
C ILE A 76 23.63 -6.88 -3.83
N LYS A 77 24.92 -6.64 -3.58
CA LYS A 77 26.01 -7.08 -4.49
C LYS A 77 25.98 -8.60 -4.69
N ARG A 78 25.79 -9.36 -3.62
CA ARG A 78 25.77 -10.84 -3.68
C ARG A 78 24.55 -11.37 -4.43
N ILE A 79 23.41 -10.70 -4.32
CA ILE A 79 22.17 -11.05 -5.02
C ILE A 79 22.26 -10.66 -6.49
N ALA A 80 22.85 -9.51 -6.80
CA ALA A 80 23.13 -9.08 -8.17
C ALA A 80 24.03 -10.09 -8.90
N VAL A 81 25.09 -10.59 -8.26
CA VAL A 81 25.96 -11.64 -8.81
C VAL A 81 25.20 -12.95 -9.05
N ALA A 82 24.28 -13.32 -8.16
CA ALA A 82 23.51 -14.54 -8.29
C ALA A 82 22.33 -14.43 -9.30
N GLY A 83 21.94 -13.22 -9.69
CA GLY A 83 20.91 -12.94 -10.69
C GLY A 83 19.47 -13.33 -10.29
N LYS A 84 19.21 -13.69 -9.03
CA LYS A 84 17.89 -14.17 -8.57
C LYS A 84 17.38 -13.34 -7.39
N LEU A 85 16.20 -12.75 -7.51
CA LEU A 85 15.55 -11.94 -6.47
C LEU A 85 14.69 -12.78 -5.52
N GLU A 86 15.29 -13.86 -4.98
CA GLU A 86 14.58 -14.84 -4.17
C GLU A 86 14.86 -14.66 -2.66
N PRO A 87 13.83 -14.61 -1.78
CA PRO A 87 14.02 -14.49 -0.34
C PRO A 87 14.86 -15.63 0.26
N ALA A 88 14.70 -16.86 -0.25
CA ALA A 88 15.48 -18.02 0.20
C ALA A 88 16.98 -17.86 -0.10
N LEU A 89 17.31 -17.25 -1.24
CA LEU A 89 18.69 -16.93 -1.59
C LEU A 89 19.21 -15.81 -0.71
N ALA A 90 18.44 -14.74 -0.49
CA ALA A 90 18.80 -13.64 0.38
C ALA A 90 19.09 -14.13 1.82
N LEU A 91 18.30 -15.07 2.34
CA LEU A 91 18.51 -15.67 3.66
C LEU A 91 19.81 -16.48 3.74
N LYS A 92 20.09 -17.31 2.72
CA LYS A 92 21.35 -18.06 2.60
C LYS A 92 22.56 -17.15 2.46
N LEU A 93 22.39 -15.99 1.84
CA LEU A 93 23.46 -15.03 1.69
C LEU A 93 23.67 -14.26 3.00
N SER A 94 22.60 -13.79 3.62
CA SER A 94 22.62 -13.08 4.90
C SER A 94 23.43 -13.83 5.95
N SER A 95 23.32 -15.16 6.05
CA SER A 95 24.02 -15.97 7.07
C SER A 95 25.55 -15.93 7.05
N LYS A 96 26.19 -15.36 6.01
CA LYS A 96 27.67 -15.23 5.97
C LYS A 96 28.22 -14.03 6.75
N ASP A 97 27.39 -13.05 7.12
CA ASP A 97 27.83 -11.83 7.79
C ASP A 97 27.42 -11.83 9.29
N SER A 98 28.34 -12.15 10.20
CA SER A 98 28.01 -12.60 11.56
C SER A 98 27.25 -11.59 12.45
N VAL A 99 27.42 -10.28 12.24
CA VAL A 99 26.92 -9.26 13.17
C VAL A 99 25.46 -8.85 12.91
N PHE A 100 25.04 -8.80 11.64
CA PHE A 100 23.70 -8.30 11.25
C PHE A 100 22.85 -9.35 10.54
N ALA A 101 23.41 -10.51 10.19
CA ALA A 101 22.67 -11.61 9.58
C ALA A 101 21.39 -11.98 10.32
N PRO A 102 21.35 -12.04 11.67
CA PRO A 102 20.11 -12.41 12.37
C PRO A 102 19.01 -11.36 12.21
N SER A 103 19.37 -10.08 12.25
CA SER A 103 18.42 -8.97 12.10
C SER A 103 17.88 -8.89 10.68
N LEU A 104 18.75 -8.97 9.67
CA LEU A 104 18.32 -8.98 8.27
C LEU A 104 17.46 -10.21 7.96
N ALA A 105 17.85 -11.39 8.44
CA ALA A 105 17.07 -12.62 8.32
C ALA A 105 15.67 -12.51 8.95
N LYS A 106 15.54 -11.86 10.12
CA LYS A 106 14.24 -11.61 10.76
C LYS A 106 13.31 -10.82 9.83
N HIS A 107 13.80 -9.73 9.25
CA HIS A 107 13.01 -8.88 8.35
C HIS A 107 12.66 -9.58 7.04
N ILE A 108 13.60 -10.35 6.46
CA ILE A 108 13.32 -11.17 5.26
C ILE A 108 12.22 -12.19 5.53
N ARG A 109 12.25 -12.90 6.68
CA ARG A 109 11.21 -13.88 7.04
C ARG A 109 9.86 -13.20 7.23
N ALA A 110 9.80 -12.12 8.01
CA ALA A 110 8.56 -11.38 8.23
C ALA A 110 7.94 -10.86 6.92
N ALA A 111 8.76 -10.25 6.06
CA ALA A 111 8.33 -9.80 4.74
C ALA A 111 7.86 -10.97 3.85
N THR A 112 8.51 -12.13 3.94
CA THR A 112 8.08 -13.34 3.19
C THR A 112 6.70 -13.83 3.65
N THR A 113 6.44 -13.83 4.96
CA THR A 113 5.13 -14.19 5.52
C THR A 113 4.05 -13.23 5.02
N ARG A 114 4.23 -11.91 5.15
CA ARG A 114 3.25 -10.91 4.66
C ARG A 114 3.06 -10.98 3.15
N SER A 115 4.13 -11.24 2.42
CA SER A 115 4.08 -11.51 0.98
C SER A 115 3.15 -12.69 0.64
N GLN A 116 3.16 -13.76 1.44
CA GLN A 116 2.28 -14.91 1.27
C GLN A 116 0.82 -14.56 1.63
N GLU A 117 0.60 -13.84 2.72
CA GLU A 117 -0.72 -13.33 3.14
C GLU A 117 -1.35 -12.45 2.05
N LEU A 118 -0.58 -11.52 1.48
CA LEU A 118 -0.99 -10.71 0.33
C LEU A 118 -1.40 -11.58 -0.87
N ASN A 119 -0.63 -12.63 -1.16
CA ASN A 119 -0.96 -13.55 -2.26
C ASN A 119 -2.26 -14.32 -2.01
N VAL A 120 -2.53 -14.69 -0.76
CA VAL A 120 -3.80 -15.29 -0.38
C VAL A 120 -4.94 -14.30 -0.60
N ALA A 121 -4.78 -13.05 -0.15
CA ALA A 121 -5.76 -11.98 -0.34
C ALA A 121 -6.07 -11.71 -1.82
N LEU A 122 -5.05 -11.53 -2.65
CA LEU A 122 -5.20 -11.31 -4.09
C LEU A 122 -5.84 -12.50 -4.83
N ARG A 123 -5.67 -13.73 -4.33
CA ARG A 123 -6.35 -14.91 -4.88
C ARG A 123 -7.80 -15.00 -4.42
N ALA A 124 -8.10 -14.64 -3.18
CA ALA A 124 -9.45 -14.67 -2.63
C ALA A 124 -10.40 -13.65 -3.29
N ILE A 125 -9.84 -12.58 -3.86
CA ILE A 125 -10.60 -11.45 -4.38
C ILE A 125 -10.49 -11.38 -5.90
N SER A 126 -11.57 -10.96 -6.54
CA SER A 126 -11.63 -10.74 -7.98
C SER A 126 -12.19 -9.37 -8.30
N VAL A 127 -11.63 -8.74 -9.34
CA VAL A 127 -12.06 -7.47 -9.89
C VAL A 127 -12.27 -7.68 -11.38
N SER A 128 -13.49 -7.48 -11.86
CA SER A 128 -13.83 -7.58 -13.29
C SER A 128 -14.91 -6.57 -13.64
N LYS A 129 -14.77 -5.86 -14.76
CA LYS A 129 -15.78 -4.87 -15.20
C LYS A 129 -17.17 -5.51 -15.39
N ASP A 130 -17.21 -6.79 -15.73
CA ASP A 130 -18.45 -7.54 -15.96
C ASP A 130 -19.14 -7.99 -14.67
N VAL A 131 -18.45 -7.92 -13.52
CA VAL A 131 -18.96 -8.32 -12.21
C VAL A 131 -18.98 -7.12 -11.29
N MET A 132 -20.19 -6.73 -10.85
CA MET A 132 -20.37 -5.61 -9.92
C MET A 132 -19.64 -4.33 -10.37
N TRP A 133 -19.64 -4.04 -11.67
CA TRP A 133 -19.04 -2.83 -12.27
C TRP A 133 -17.53 -2.66 -12.00
N GLY A 134 -16.80 -3.76 -11.79
CA GLY A 134 -15.37 -3.68 -11.45
C GLY A 134 -15.10 -3.35 -10.00
N MET A 135 -16.09 -3.48 -9.10
CA MET A 135 -15.83 -3.42 -7.67
C MET A 135 -15.19 -4.73 -7.17
N PRO A 136 -14.32 -4.68 -6.15
CA PRO A 136 -13.74 -5.87 -5.55
C PRO A 136 -14.81 -6.77 -4.91
N VAL A 137 -14.88 -8.02 -5.35
CA VAL A 137 -15.78 -9.05 -4.82
C VAL A 137 -14.99 -10.28 -4.35
N PHE A 138 -15.56 -11.03 -3.41
CA PHE A 138 -15.06 -12.37 -3.10
C PHE A 138 -15.17 -13.26 -4.33
N ARG A 139 -14.08 -13.94 -4.69
CA ARG A 139 -13.98 -14.74 -5.91
C ARG A 139 -15.08 -15.79 -5.96
N GLY A 140 -15.75 -15.87 -7.12
CA GLY A 140 -16.86 -16.80 -7.32
C GLY A 140 -18.19 -16.32 -6.77
N THR A 141 -18.26 -15.10 -6.23
CA THR A 141 -19.48 -14.49 -5.71
C THR A 141 -19.70 -13.10 -6.30
N ARG A 142 -20.84 -12.48 -5.97
CA ARG A 142 -21.11 -11.05 -6.23
C ARG A 142 -21.11 -10.22 -4.93
N VAL A 143 -20.60 -10.78 -3.84
CA VAL A 143 -20.54 -10.09 -2.55
C VAL A 143 -19.31 -9.19 -2.52
N LEU A 144 -19.55 -7.91 -2.25
CA LEU A 144 -18.50 -6.89 -2.21
C LEU A 144 -17.63 -7.09 -0.97
N VAL A 145 -16.32 -6.95 -1.16
CA VAL A 145 -15.34 -7.02 -0.07
C VAL A 145 -15.60 -5.90 0.93
N GLU A 146 -15.85 -4.68 0.44
CA GLU A 146 -16.11 -3.50 1.27
C GLU A 146 -17.33 -3.68 2.17
N THR A 147 -18.42 -4.27 1.67
CA THR A 147 -19.63 -4.49 2.46
C THR A 147 -19.35 -5.38 3.66
N VAL A 148 -18.61 -6.47 3.47
CA VAL A 148 -18.27 -7.39 4.57
C VAL A 148 -17.30 -6.74 5.55
N VAL A 149 -16.24 -6.08 5.06
CA VAL A 149 -15.26 -5.41 5.93
C VAL A 149 -15.90 -4.26 6.71
N GLY A 150 -16.67 -3.40 6.04
CA GLY A 150 -17.39 -2.29 6.65
C GLY A 150 -18.38 -2.76 7.73
N SER A 151 -19.16 -3.81 7.47
CA SER A 151 -20.07 -4.35 8.49
C SER A 151 -19.32 -4.88 9.72
N LEU A 152 -18.15 -5.51 9.53
CA LEU A 152 -17.31 -5.94 10.65
C LEU A 152 -16.74 -4.75 11.44
N GLU A 153 -16.34 -3.68 10.76
CA GLU A 153 -15.88 -2.43 11.39
C GLU A 153 -16.98 -1.72 12.17
N GLU A 154 -18.24 -1.82 11.71
CA GLU A 154 -19.44 -1.35 12.41
C GLU A 154 -19.84 -2.24 13.60
N GLY A 155 -19.11 -3.32 13.87
CA GLY A 155 -19.32 -4.21 15.01
C GLY A 155 -20.23 -5.42 14.75
N THR A 156 -20.61 -5.67 13.50
CA THR A 156 -21.34 -6.89 13.12
C THR A 156 -20.43 -8.09 13.34
N SER A 157 -20.92 -9.14 14.03
CA SER A 157 -20.13 -10.35 14.23
C SER A 157 -20.02 -11.19 12.95
N LEU A 158 -18.93 -11.95 12.80
CA LEU A 158 -18.80 -12.87 11.67
C LEU A 158 -19.91 -13.93 11.68
N ALA A 159 -20.32 -14.40 12.86
CA ALA A 159 -21.41 -15.37 12.98
C ALA A 159 -22.70 -14.86 12.33
N LEU A 160 -23.05 -13.59 12.58
CA LEU A 160 -24.22 -12.96 11.99
C LEU A 160 -24.06 -12.76 10.48
N LEU A 161 -22.88 -12.33 10.02
CA LEU A 161 -22.61 -12.21 8.58
C LEU A 161 -22.71 -13.56 7.85
N LYS A 162 -22.35 -14.66 8.50
CA LYS A 162 -22.48 -16.01 7.93
C LYS A 162 -23.92 -16.46 7.74
N GLU A 163 -24.89 -15.89 8.46
CA GLU A 163 -26.31 -16.15 8.20
C GLU A 163 -26.74 -15.65 6.82
N SER A 164 -26.18 -14.50 6.39
CA SER A 164 -26.43 -13.93 5.06
C SER A 164 -25.46 -14.46 3.99
N TYR A 165 -24.24 -14.78 4.40
CA TYR A 165 -23.13 -15.14 3.51
C TYR A 165 -22.42 -16.40 4.03
N ALA A 166 -23.06 -17.56 3.86
CA ALA A 166 -22.59 -18.83 4.41
C ALA A 166 -21.16 -19.26 3.97
N PHE A 167 -20.68 -18.75 2.83
CA PHE A 167 -19.33 -19.03 2.33
C PHE A 167 -18.22 -18.31 3.11
N LEU A 168 -18.54 -17.33 3.96
CA LEU A 168 -17.55 -16.57 4.70
C LEU A 168 -16.84 -17.46 5.72
N THR A 169 -15.51 -17.41 5.66
CA THR A 169 -14.59 -18.02 6.61
C THR A 169 -13.70 -16.93 7.22
N GLU A 170 -13.10 -17.23 8.38
CA GLU A 170 -12.13 -16.31 9.00
C GLU A 170 -10.98 -15.97 8.05
N ASP A 171 -10.48 -16.97 7.30
CA ASP A 171 -9.42 -16.78 6.31
C ASP A 171 -9.83 -15.81 5.20
N LEU A 172 -11.08 -15.91 4.71
CA LEU A 172 -11.61 -14.99 3.70
C LEU A 172 -11.78 -13.57 4.25
N VAL A 173 -12.24 -13.46 5.50
CA VAL A 173 -12.37 -12.16 6.18
C VAL A 173 -11.00 -11.51 6.37
N GLN A 174 -9.99 -12.28 6.79
CA GLN A 174 -8.64 -11.78 6.96
C GLN A 174 -8.04 -11.34 5.62
N ALA A 175 -8.21 -12.15 4.58
CA ALA A 175 -7.85 -11.81 3.20
C ALA A 175 -8.54 -10.51 2.72
N ALA A 176 -9.82 -10.33 3.04
CA ALA A 176 -10.59 -9.13 2.72
C ALA A 176 -10.03 -7.88 3.41
N LYS A 177 -9.74 -7.96 4.71
CA LYS A 177 -9.14 -6.86 5.48
C LYS A 177 -7.79 -6.42 4.90
N ILE A 178 -6.92 -7.38 4.60
CA ILE A 178 -5.62 -7.10 3.96
C ILE A 178 -5.81 -6.38 2.63
N TYR A 179 -6.77 -6.83 1.82
CA TYR A 179 -7.03 -6.22 0.52
C TYR A 179 -7.53 -4.78 0.64
N VAL A 180 -8.51 -4.52 1.51
CA VAL A 180 -9.06 -3.17 1.71
C VAL A 180 -8.01 -2.22 2.28
N GLN A 181 -7.12 -2.70 3.15
CA GLN A 181 -6.01 -1.91 3.68
C GLN A 181 -5.07 -1.42 2.56
N ILE A 182 -4.79 -2.25 1.56
CA ILE A 182 -3.84 -1.96 0.47
C ILE A 182 -4.52 -1.21 -0.68
N TYR A 183 -5.78 -1.53 -0.93
CA TYR A 183 -6.59 -1.00 -2.01
C TYR A 183 -7.85 -0.36 -1.45
N PRO A 184 -7.72 0.72 -0.65
CA PRO A 184 -8.88 1.41 -0.12
C PRO A 184 -9.72 1.90 -1.30
N LEU A 185 -11.03 1.67 -1.24
CA LEU A 185 -11.92 2.26 -2.23
C LEU A 185 -11.72 3.78 -2.18
N GLN A 186 -11.41 4.37 -3.33
CA GLN A 186 -11.49 5.82 -3.46
C GLN A 186 -12.93 6.19 -3.14
N ARG A 187 -13.16 6.69 -1.92
CA ARG A 187 -14.48 7.17 -1.52
C ARG A 187 -14.93 8.13 -2.60
N ARG A 188 -16.16 7.93 -3.09
CA ARG A 188 -16.82 8.93 -3.92
C ARG A 188 -16.66 10.27 -3.21
N ALA A 189 -16.25 11.31 -3.95
CA ALA A 189 -16.07 12.64 -3.39
C ALA A 189 -17.26 12.98 -2.47
N VAL A 190 -16.99 13.06 -1.16
CA VAL A 190 -17.99 13.42 -0.16
C VAL A 190 -18.34 14.88 -0.40
N ARG A 191 -19.62 15.25 -0.31
CA ARG A 191 -19.99 16.67 -0.46
C ARG A 191 -19.25 17.45 0.62
N LEU A 192 -18.64 18.57 0.25
CA LEU A 192 -17.89 19.43 1.18
C LEU A 192 -18.68 19.78 2.46
N ALA A 193 -20.01 19.87 2.35
CA ALA A 193 -20.92 20.11 3.48
C ALA A 193 -21.00 18.93 4.48
N GLU A 194 -20.82 17.69 4.02
CA GLU A 194 -20.82 16.49 4.87
C GLU A 194 -19.45 16.29 5.55
N SER A 195 -18.34 16.60 4.87
CA SER A 195 -16.99 16.49 5.45
C SER A 195 -16.68 17.62 6.43
N HIS A 196 -17.32 18.78 6.28
CA HIS A 196 -17.16 19.93 7.17
C HIS A 196 -18.53 20.53 7.55
N PRO A 197 -19.22 19.96 8.57
CA PRO A 197 -20.58 20.38 8.96
C PRO A 197 -20.67 21.85 9.39
N ASN A 198 -19.57 22.39 9.91
CA ASN A 198 -19.51 23.77 10.41
C ASN A 198 -19.12 24.77 9.31
N TRP A 199 -18.87 24.30 8.09
CA TRP A 199 -18.54 25.17 6.97
C TRP A 199 -19.83 25.56 6.27
N HIS A 200 -20.12 26.85 6.29
CA HIS A 200 -21.21 27.40 5.49
C HIS A 200 -20.63 27.89 4.17
N VAL A 201 -21.37 27.65 3.09
CA VAL A 201 -21.00 28.13 1.77
C VAL A 201 -21.09 29.65 1.77
N THR A 202 -19.95 30.32 1.66
CA THR A 202 -19.89 31.80 1.66
C THR A 202 -20.19 32.40 0.29
N SER A 203 -19.88 31.70 -0.80
CA SER A 203 -20.31 32.10 -2.15
C SER A 203 -20.43 30.89 -3.08
N ILE A 204 -21.44 30.91 -3.94
CA ILE A 204 -21.61 29.96 -5.05
C ILE A 204 -21.50 30.76 -6.33
N LYS A 205 -20.60 30.36 -7.23
CA LYS A 205 -20.49 30.97 -8.56
C LYS A 205 -20.71 29.90 -9.62
N THR A 206 -21.81 30.02 -10.35
CA THR A 206 -22.10 29.19 -11.51
C THR A 206 -21.16 29.57 -12.65
N ILE A 207 -20.42 28.59 -13.16
CA ILE A 207 -19.54 28.77 -14.32
C ILE A 207 -20.24 28.12 -15.51
N TYR A 208 -20.60 28.93 -16.49
CA TYR A 208 -21.05 28.43 -17.79
C TYR A 208 -19.82 27.99 -18.58
N PRO A 209 -19.78 26.77 -19.14
CA PRO A 209 -18.79 26.41 -20.13
C PRO A 209 -19.02 27.31 -21.34
N THR A 210 -17.97 27.93 -21.84
CA THR A 210 -18.09 28.80 -22.99
C THR A 210 -18.18 28.00 -24.28
N ASP A 211 -19.36 27.98 -24.88
CA ASP A 211 -19.42 28.06 -26.33
C ASP A 211 -18.93 29.46 -26.70
N ASN A 212 -18.03 29.55 -27.67
CA ASN A 212 -17.61 30.77 -28.37
C ASN A 212 -18.32 32.06 -27.88
N GLU A 213 -17.56 32.92 -27.18
CA GLU A 213 -17.94 34.08 -26.33
C GLU A 213 -18.20 33.78 -24.84
N LEU A 214 -17.37 34.41 -23.98
CA LEU A 214 -17.38 34.48 -22.49
C LEU A 214 -16.20 33.77 -21.77
N ALA A 215 -14.97 33.97 -22.23
CA ALA A 215 -13.83 33.74 -21.34
C ALA A 215 -13.81 34.86 -20.27
N PRO A 216 -13.68 34.55 -18.96
CA PRO A 216 -13.13 35.54 -18.07
C PRO A 216 -11.85 35.02 -17.41
N ALA A 217 -10.80 35.77 -17.73
CA ALA A 217 -9.62 36.06 -16.93
C ALA A 217 -9.48 35.36 -15.58
N HIS A 218 -8.32 34.72 -15.44
CA HIS A 218 -7.79 34.12 -14.22
C HIS A 218 -8.00 35.01 -12.98
N ARG A 219 -8.52 34.43 -11.88
CA ARG A 219 -8.38 35.06 -10.57
C ARG A 219 -8.06 34.08 -9.46
N ARG A 220 -6.93 34.35 -8.80
CA ARG A 220 -6.42 33.70 -7.58
C ARG A 220 -7.46 33.75 -6.47
N VAL A 221 -7.58 32.64 -5.75
CA VAL A 221 -8.27 32.57 -4.46
C VAL A 221 -7.25 32.89 -3.37
N SER A 222 -7.48 33.95 -2.61
CA SER A 222 -6.74 34.28 -1.39
C SER A 222 -7.61 33.92 -0.17
N VAL A 223 -7.04 33.11 0.72
CA VAL A 223 -7.65 32.71 2.00
C VAL A 223 -7.06 33.60 3.09
N SER A 224 -7.91 34.31 3.84
CA SER A 224 -7.51 35.06 5.04
C SER A 224 -8.05 34.37 6.30
N LYS A 225 -7.21 34.32 7.35
CA LYS A 225 -7.53 33.81 8.68
C LYS A 225 -8.13 34.97 9.49
N LEU A 226 -9.34 34.82 10.02
CA LEU A 226 -9.95 35.83 10.89
C LEU A 226 -9.61 35.54 12.36
N GLY A 227 -8.90 36.48 13.00
CA GLY A 227 -8.55 36.41 14.43
C GLY A 227 -7.27 37.14 14.84
N GLN A 228 -7.03 38.36 14.35
CA GLN A 228 -6.24 39.39 15.02
C GLN A 228 -6.79 40.74 14.58
N ASP A 229 -7.62 41.33 15.45
CA ASP A 229 -7.76 42.78 15.64
C ASP A 229 -8.81 43.00 16.74
N SER A 230 -8.34 43.00 17.98
CA SER A 230 -8.70 43.89 19.10
C SER A 230 -8.02 43.39 20.37
#